data_AF-A0A949MYE2-F1
#
_entry.id   AF-A0A949MYE2-F1
#
_cell.length_a   1.000
_cell.length_b   1.000
_cell.length_c   1.000
_cell.angle_alpha   90.00
_cell.angle_beta   90.00
_cell.angle_gamma   90.00
#
_symmetry.space_group_name_H-M   'P 1'
#
loop_
_entity.id
_entity.type
_entity.pdbx_description
1 polymer ?
#
loop_
_entity_poly.entity_id
_entity_poly.type
_entity_poly.pdbx_seq_one_letter_code
_entity_poly.pdbx_strand_id
1 'polypeptide(L)'
;MPDNDALPTETKRSRFARGAQVSSTTRQLVLGLDNTERKFAFGGAGVALVLALLFIPHLIKNTTIHVTTKTLKDHTCPTGYSMVKSVCTKAELTHPSYWVLQFLIFLVVGLAIAAFSYFRKRAGVIVGSLLLAFVTGSAGLFYMALAAWLAVRAFRLGKYGDATFRGANIRARERAQERRANRGSKARASKSPASSASSGPNRTPAASKRYTPKKTNRR
;
A
#
# COMPACT_ATOMS: atom_id res chain seq x y z
N MET A 1 63.90 12.33 20.20
CA MET A 1 62.50 12.60 19.81
C MET A 1 61.84 11.26 19.49
N PRO A 2 60.82 10.82 20.23
CA PRO A 2 60.03 9.66 19.85
C PRO A 2 58.79 10.10 19.07
N ASP A 3 58.57 9.43 17.93
CA ASP A 3 57.41 9.58 17.05
C ASP A 3 56.14 9.06 17.72
N ASN A 4 55.10 9.89 17.67
CA ASN A 4 53.84 9.69 18.37
C ASN A 4 52.72 9.57 17.32
N ASP A 5 52.71 8.46 16.59
CA ASP A 5 51.70 8.16 15.58
C ASP A 5 50.50 7.45 16.22
N ALA A 6 49.62 8.24 16.83
CA ALA A 6 48.31 7.79 17.24
C ALA A 6 47.39 7.63 16.00
N LEU A 7 47.25 6.40 15.52
CA LEU A 7 46.28 6.03 14.49
C LEU A 7 44.82 6.31 14.95
N PRO A 8 43.93 6.73 14.03
CA PRO A 8 42.57 7.12 14.39
C PRO A 8 41.75 5.89 14.80
N THR A 9 41.05 6.04 15.91
CA THR A 9 40.10 5.07 16.44
C THR A 9 39.05 4.70 15.38
N GLU A 10 39.03 3.41 15.01
CA GLU A 10 37.99 2.84 14.17
C GLU A 10 36.61 3.16 14.76
N THR A 11 35.85 3.92 14.00
CA THR A 11 34.48 4.27 14.32
C THR A 11 33.61 3.01 14.26
N LYS A 12 33.28 2.50 15.45
CA LYS A 12 32.23 1.51 15.73
C LYS A 12 30.86 2.12 15.40
N ARG A 13 30.58 2.48 14.14
CA ARG A 13 29.30 2.99 13.67
C ARG A 13 28.73 2.12 12.57
N SER A 14 27.46 1.75 12.76
CA SER A 14 26.53 1.20 11.76
C SER A 14 26.39 -0.32 11.60
N ARG A 15 26.22 -1.08 12.70
CA ARG A 15 25.53 -2.39 12.61
C ARG A 15 24.01 -2.29 12.39
N PHE A 16 23.45 -1.07 12.38
CA PHE A 16 22.02 -0.82 12.16
C PHE A 16 21.70 -0.16 10.83
N ALA A 17 22.69 0.12 9.99
CA ALA A 17 22.43 0.39 8.58
C ALA A 17 22.03 -0.94 7.93
N ARG A 18 20.74 -1.29 7.98
CA ARG A 18 20.18 -2.17 6.95
C ARG A 18 20.55 -1.51 5.64
N GLY A 19 21.51 -2.08 4.92
CA GLY A 19 21.87 -1.62 3.58
C GLY A 19 20.57 -1.41 2.83
N ALA A 20 20.30 -0.16 2.47
CA ALA A 20 19.25 0.17 1.54
C ALA A 20 19.64 -0.55 0.25
N GLN A 21 19.11 -1.76 0.07
CA GLN A 21 19.36 -2.54 -1.13
C GLN A 21 18.82 -1.70 -2.27
N VAL A 22 19.75 -1.19 -3.07
CA VAL A 22 19.48 -0.51 -4.33
C VAL A 22 18.80 -1.56 -5.21
N SER A 23 17.47 -1.58 -5.18
CA SER A 23 16.72 -2.33 -6.19
C SER A 23 17.17 -1.75 -7.53
N SER A 24 17.78 -2.55 -8.39
CA SER A 24 18.19 -2.19 -9.75
C SER A 24 17.01 -1.74 -10.64
N THR A 25 15.80 -1.77 -10.11
CA THR A 25 14.61 -1.16 -10.71
C THR A 25 14.75 0.37 -10.66
N THR A 26 14.99 0.98 -11.82
CA THR A 26 15.07 2.44 -11.97
C THR A 26 13.87 3.11 -11.29
N ARG A 27 14.09 4.23 -10.59
CA ARG A 27 13.04 4.98 -9.87
C ARG A 27 11.82 5.27 -10.76
N GLN A 28 12.04 5.40 -12.07
CA GLN A 28 11.00 5.57 -13.08
C GLN A 28 10.11 4.35 -13.29
N LEU A 29 10.63 3.13 -13.13
CA LEU A 29 9.85 1.89 -13.21
C LEU A 29 8.96 1.70 -11.96
N VAL A 30 9.43 2.15 -10.79
CA VAL A 30 8.65 2.08 -9.54
C VAL A 30 7.57 3.16 -9.49
N LEU A 31 7.87 4.37 -9.98
CA LEU A 31 6.93 5.50 -10.01
C LEU A 31 6.03 5.51 -11.25
N GLY A 32 6.41 4.74 -12.27
CA GLY A 32 5.71 4.59 -13.54
C GLY A 32 4.44 3.76 -13.42
N LEU A 33 3.48 4.08 -14.29
CA LEU A 33 2.26 3.31 -14.48
C LEU A 33 2.47 2.28 -15.59
N ASP A 34 2.17 1.01 -15.32
CA ASP A 34 2.25 -0.07 -16.33
C ASP A 34 1.14 0.07 -17.38
N ASN A 35 1.29 -0.56 -18.56
CA ASN A 35 0.27 -0.51 -19.63
C ASN A 35 -1.10 -1.02 -19.17
N THR A 36 -1.14 -2.06 -18.33
CA THR A 36 -2.40 -2.58 -17.76
C THR A 36 -3.03 -1.59 -16.81
N GLU A 37 -2.25 -1.05 -15.88
CA GLU A 37 -2.69 -0.04 -14.92
C GLU A 37 -3.17 1.23 -15.61
N ARG A 38 -2.54 1.61 -16.74
CA ARG A 38 -2.97 2.74 -17.56
C ARG A 38 -4.35 2.52 -18.16
N LYS A 39 -4.66 1.31 -18.65
CA LYS A 39 -6.01 0.96 -19.15
C LYS A 39 -7.06 1.07 -18.04
N PHE A 40 -6.75 0.56 -16.85
CA PHE A 40 -7.66 0.69 -15.70
C PHE A 40 -7.81 2.13 -15.21
N ALA A 41 -6.73 2.91 -15.21
CA ALA A 41 -6.77 4.33 -14.85
C ALA A 41 -7.60 5.15 -15.84
N PHE A 42 -7.46 4.92 -17.15
CA PHE A 42 -8.33 5.53 -18.16
C PHE A 42 -9.77 5.06 -18.03
N GLY A 43 -10.01 3.79 -17.72
CA GLY A 43 -11.34 3.28 -17.40
C GLY A 43 -11.96 4.03 -16.22
N GLY A 44 -11.22 4.20 -15.13
CA GLY A 44 -11.67 4.97 -13.96
C GLY A 44 -11.95 6.44 -14.26
N ALA A 45 -11.11 7.08 -15.08
CA ALA A 45 -11.34 8.45 -15.56
C ALA A 45 -12.59 8.53 -16.45
N GLY A 46 -12.79 7.57 -17.35
CA GLY A 46 -13.97 7.47 -18.20
C GLY A 46 -15.25 7.36 -17.38
N VAL A 47 -15.27 6.49 -16.36
CA VAL A 47 -16.41 6.37 -15.44
C VAL A 47 -16.68 7.69 -14.71
N ALA A 48 -15.63 8.43 -14.30
CA ALA A 48 -15.79 9.71 -13.61
C ALA A 48 -16.41 10.76 -14.54
N LEU A 49 -15.98 10.79 -15.81
CA LEU A 49 -16.54 11.69 -16.81
C LEU A 49 -17.99 11.33 -17.16
N VAL A 50 -18.32 10.04 -17.27
CA VAL A 50 -19.71 9.60 -17.48
C VAL A 50 -20.59 10.01 -16.31
N LEU A 51 -20.12 9.84 -15.07
CA LEU A 51 -20.83 10.34 -13.89
C LEU A 51 -21.02 11.86 -13.96
N ALA A 52 -20.00 12.62 -14.34
CA ALA A 52 -20.14 14.07 -14.54
C ALA A 52 -21.22 14.40 -15.58
N LEU A 53 -21.28 13.69 -16.70
CA LEU A 53 -22.33 13.88 -17.72
C LEU A 53 -23.74 13.58 -17.18
N LEU A 54 -23.89 12.57 -16.31
CA LEU A 54 -25.17 12.24 -15.68
C LEU A 54 -25.69 13.33 -14.74
N PHE A 55 -24.81 14.19 -14.21
CA PHE A 55 -25.22 15.33 -13.39
C PHE A 55 -25.67 16.56 -14.21
N ILE A 56 -25.39 16.62 -15.51
CA ILE A 56 -25.77 17.77 -16.36
C ILE A 56 -27.27 18.06 -16.34
N PRO A 57 -28.18 17.07 -16.45
CA PRO A 57 -29.61 17.34 -16.37
C PRO A 57 -30.05 17.98 -15.04
N HIS A 58 -29.37 17.64 -13.94
CA HIS A 58 -29.64 18.21 -12.61
C HIS A 58 -29.15 19.66 -12.46
N LEU A 59 -28.26 20.11 -13.35
CA LEU A 59 -27.78 21.49 -13.40
C LEU A 59 -28.70 22.41 -14.20
N ILE A 60 -29.37 21.87 -15.21
CA ILE A 60 -30.22 22.66 -16.13
C ILE A 60 -31.64 22.80 -15.59
N LYS A 61 -32.14 21.81 -14.84
CA LYS A 61 -33.51 21.80 -14.32
C LYS A 61 -33.50 21.73 -12.80
N ASN A 62 -34.35 22.53 -12.16
CA ASN A 62 -34.60 22.40 -10.72
C ASN A 62 -35.10 20.99 -10.43
N THR A 63 -34.35 20.26 -9.61
CA THR A 63 -34.68 18.89 -9.23
C THR A 63 -35.53 18.91 -7.97
N THR A 64 -36.67 18.23 -8.03
CA THR A 64 -37.53 17.98 -6.86
C THR A 64 -37.01 16.75 -6.15
N ILE A 65 -36.44 16.93 -4.97
CA ILE A 65 -36.00 15.81 -4.13
C ILE A 65 -37.13 15.51 -3.15
N HIS A 66 -37.55 14.24 -3.09
CA HIS A 66 -38.51 13.78 -2.09
C HIS A 66 -37.77 13.44 -0.80
N VAL A 67 -37.84 14.35 0.19
CA VAL A 67 -37.32 14.09 1.53
C VAL A 67 -38.35 13.27 2.28
N THR A 68 -37.94 12.08 2.75
CA THR A 68 -38.79 11.20 3.56
C THR A 68 -38.44 11.33 5.03
N THR A 69 -39.46 11.43 5.87
CA THR A 69 -39.33 11.44 7.33
C THR A 69 -40.19 10.34 7.94
N LYS A 70 -39.75 9.83 9.10
CA LYS A 70 -40.54 8.86 9.87
C LYS A 70 -41.82 9.53 10.35
N THR A 71 -42.91 8.77 10.32
CA THR A 71 -44.20 9.20 10.89
C THR A 71 -44.06 9.48 12.38
N LEU A 72 -44.77 10.48 12.88
CA LEU A 72 -44.90 10.68 14.33
C LEU A 72 -45.64 9.50 14.97
N LYS A 73 -45.60 9.43 16.31
CA LYS A 73 -46.24 8.35 17.11
C LYS A 73 -47.74 8.19 16.83
N ASP A 74 -48.40 9.21 16.28
CA ASP A 74 -49.84 9.20 15.98
C ASP A 74 -50.16 8.99 14.49
N HIS A 75 -49.24 8.44 13.70
CA HIS A 75 -49.36 8.29 12.23
C HIS A 75 -49.59 9.61 11.48
N THR A 76 -49.36 10.74 12.14
CA THR A 76 -49.44 12.08 11.55
C THR A 76 -48.09 12.48 10.97
N CYS A 77 -48.15 13.23 9.88
CA CYS A 77 -46.97 13.82 9.26
C CYS A 77 -46.72 15.23 9.82
N PRO A 78 -45.45 15.63 9.99
CA PRO A 78 -45.10 17.00 10.36
C PRO A 78 -45.60 18.00 9.28
N THR A 79 -45.84 19.24 9.69
CA THR A 79 -46.42 20.28 8.82
C THR A 79 -45.63 20.45 7.51
N GLY A 80 -46.33 20.38 6.38
CA GLY A 80 -45.75 20.46 5.04
C GLY A 80 -45.25 19.13 4.44
N TYR A 81 -45.51 18.00 5.09
CA TYR A 81 -45.25 16.65 4.54
C TYR A 81 -46.57 15.93 4.23
N SER A 82 -46.64 15.26 3.08
CA SER A 82 -47.76 14.41 2.68
C SER A 82 -47.47 12.94 3.01
N MET A 83 -48.48 12.20 3.46
CA MET A 83 -48.33 10.78 3.77
C MET A 83 -48.43 9.95 2.48
N VAL A 84 -47.38 9.19 2.16
CA VAL A 84 -47.38 8.26 1.01
C VAL A 84 -47.02 6.86 1.50
N LYS A 85 -47.99 5.94 1.41
CA LYS A 85 -47.95 4.52 1.83
C LYS A 85 -47.70 4.27 3.33
N SER A 86 -46.64 4.84 3.91
CA SER A 86 -46.32 4.77 5.35
C SER A 86 -45.22 5.75 5.75
N VAL A 87 -44.80 6.63 4.84
CA VAL A 87 -43.69 7.57 5.03
C VAL A 87 -44.17 8.97 4.69
N CYS A 88 -43.71 9.96 5.46
CA CYS A 88 -44.04 11.35 5.22
C CYS A 88 -43.06 11.92 4.20
N THR A 89 -43.56 12.34 3.03
CA THR A 89 -42.76 12.90 1.94
C THR A 89 -42.99 14.39 1.80
N LYS A 90 -41.92 15.16 1.63
CA LYS A 90 -41.99 16.55 1.18
C LYS A 90 -41.16 16.69 -0.09
N ALA A 91 -41.75 17.30 -1.12
CA ALA A 91 -40.99 17.68 -2.30
C ALA A 91 -40.31 19.02 -2.00
N GLU A 92 -38.99 19.01 -1.91
CA GLU A 92 -38.20 20.23 -1.75
C GLU A 92 -37.50 20.53 -3.08
N LEU A 93 -37.67 21.76 -3.56
CA LEU A 93 -36.96 22.22 -4.74
C LEU A 93 -35.53 22.55 -4.32
N THR A 94 -34.59 21.69 -4.68
CA THR A 94 -33.17 21.98 -4.46
C THR A 94 -32.64 22.88 -5.57
N HIS A 95 -31.93 23.93 -5.17
CA HIS A 95 -31.29 24.84 -6.12
C HIS A 95 -30.12 24.13 -6.84
N PRO A 96 -29.92 24.36 -8.15
CA PRO A 96 -28.88 23.69 -8.95
C PRO A 96 -27.46 23.83 -8.37
N SER A 97 -27.19 24.90 -7.63
CA SER A 97 -25.89 25.16 -6.98
C SER A 97 -25.42 24.03 -6.06
N TYR A 98 -26.34 23.24 -5.51
CA TYR A 98 -26.00 22.08 -4.69
C TYR A 98 -25.25 21.01 -5.51
N TRP A 99 -25.67 20.79 -6.76
CA TRP A 99 -25.10 19.78 -7.65
C TRP A 99 -23.86 20.27 -8.41
N VAL A 100 -23.70 21.59 -8.56
CA VAL A 100 -22.56 22.22 -9.25
C VAL A 100 -21.23 21.80 -8.64
N LEU A 101 -21.13 21.83 -7.30
CA LEU A 101 -19.89 21.47 -6.63
C LEU A 101 -19.51 20.01 -6.89
N GLN A 102 -20.47 19.10 -6.76
CA GLN A 102 -20.26 17.68 -7.00
C GLN A 102 -19.85 17.41 -8.46
N PHE A 103 -20.54 18.05 -9.42
CA PHE A 103 -20.20 17.98 -10.84
C PHE A 103 -18.76 18.46 -11.11
N LEU A 104 -18.37 19.62 -10.57
CA LEU A 104 -17.02 20.15 -10.75
C LEU A 104 -15.96 19.22 -10.16
N ILE A 105 -16.22 18.59 -9.01
CA ILE A 105 -15.28 17.64 -8.42
C ILE A 105 -15.09 16.43 -9.36
N PHE A 106 -16.17 15.84 -9.88
CA PHE A 106 -16.05 14.72 -10.82
C PHE A 106 -15.30 15.11 -12.10
N LEU A 107 -15.59 16.29 -12.63
CA LEU A 107 -14.99 16.78 -13.86
C LEU A 107 -13.49 17.07 -13.67
N VAL A 108 -13.13 17.87 -12.67
CA VAL A 108 -11.74 18.28 -12.40
C VAL A 108 -10.90 17.08 -11.98
N VAL A 109 -11.38 16.26 -11.06
CA VAL A 109 -10.61 15.11 -10.57
C VAL A 109 -10.59 14.00 -11.62
N GLY A 110 -11.67 13.79 -12.38
CA GLY A 110 -11.69 12.86 -13.51
C GLY A 110 -10.66 13.24 -14.58
N LEU A 111 -10.59 14.52 -14.96
CA LEU A 111 -9.55 15.04 -15.85
C LEU A 111 -8.15 14.93 -15.24
N ALA A 112 -7.99 15.21 -13.96
CA ALA A 112 -6.70 15.05 -13.28
C ALA A 112 -6.23 13.59 -13.32
N ILE A 113 -7.12 12.62 -13.06
CA ILE A 113 -6.80 11.18 -13.16
C ILE A 113 -6.40 10.85 -14.60
N ALA A 114 -7.14 11.34 -15.61
CA ALA A 114 -6.78 11.17 -17.01
C ALA A 114 -5.39 11.75 -17.32
N ALA A 115 -5.09 12.97 -16.86
CA ALA A 115 -3.79 13.62 -17.04
C ALA A 115 -2.66 12.84 -16.35
N PHE A 116 -2.82 12.45 -15.08
CA PHE A 116 -1.83 11.65 -14.36
C PHE A 116 -1.62 10.25 -14.99
N SER A 117 -2.67 9.65 -15.54
CA SER A 117 -2.58 8.40 -16.31
C SER A 117 -1.84 8.60 -17.64
N TYR A 118 -1.94 9.80 -18.24
CA TYR A 118 -1.18 10.17 -19.44
C TYR A 118 0.30 10.37 -19.13
N PHE A 119 0.62 11.11 -18.07
CA PHE A 119 1.99 11.36 -17.59
C PHE A 119 2.64 10.16 -16.87
N ARG A 120 1.93 9.02 -16.80
CA ARG A 120 2.39 7.77 -16.16
C ARG A 120 2.79 7.96 -14.69
N LYS A 121 2.14 8.89 -13.98
CA LYS A 121 2.43 9.19 -12.56
C LYS A 121 1.50 8.38 -11.66
N ARG A 122 1.99 7.27 -11.10
CA ARG A 122 1.17 6.36 -10.28
C ARG A 122 0.56 7.03 -9.05
N ALA A 123 1.35 7.84 -8.34
CA ALA A 123 0.89 8.51 -7.13
C ALA A 123 -0.33 9.42 -7.38
N GLY A 124 -0.34 10.14 -8.51
CA GLY A 124 -1.44 11.03 -8.88
C GLY A 124 -2.75 10.26 -9.13
N VAL A 125 -2.67 9.11 -9.79
CA VAL A 125 -3.85 8.25 -10.01
C VAL A 125 -4.38 7.68 -8.68
N ILE A 126 -3.50 7.21 -7.80
CA ILE A 126 -3.89 6.68 -6.48
C ILE A 126 -4.59 7.77 -5.66
N VAL A 127 -3.98 8.95 -5.53
CA VAL A 127 -4.54 10.06 -4.76
C VAL A 127 -5.85 10.56 -5.37
N GLY A 128 -5.91 10.72 -6.70
CA GLY A 128 -7.12 11.15 -7.39
C GLY A 128 -8.28 10.16 -7.20
N SER A 129 -8.01 8.85 -7.30
CA SER A 129 -9.02 7.81 -7.05
C SER A 129 -9.49 7.78 -5.59
N LEU A 130 -8.59 7.93 -4.61
CA LEU A 130 -8.98 8.05 -3.20
C LEU A 130 -9.86 9.27 -2.93
N LEU A 131 -9.48 10.43 -3.48
CA LEU A 131 -10.25 11.65 -3.32
C LEU A 131 -11.65 11.49 -3.90
N LEU A 132 -11.76 10.91 -5.11
CA LEU A 132 -13.06 10.64 -5.71
C LEU A 132 -13.91 9.72 -4.84
N ALA A 133 -13.31 8.64 -4.32
CA ALA A 133 -13.97 7.69 -3.45
C ALA A 133 -14.57 8.34 -2.19
N PHE A 134 -13.81 9.22 -1.53
CA PHE A 134 -14.28 9.94 -0.35
C PHE A 134 -15.47 10.84 -0.67
N VAL A 135 -15.42 11.56 -1.80
CA VAL A 135 -16.48 12.48 -2.22
C VAL A 135 -17.75 11.75 -2.70
N THR A 136 -17.61 10.52 -3.20
CA THR A 136 -18.77 9.71 -3.64
C THR A 136 -19.40 8.85 -2.55
N GLY A 137 -18.71 8.64 -1.42
CA GLY A 137 -19.19 7.76 -0.36
C GLY A 137 -19.35 6.31 -0.84
N SER A 138 -20.54 5.74 -0.72
CA SER A 138 -20.80 4.34 -1.09
C SER A 138 -20.63 4.04 -2.58
N ALA A 139 -20.96 5.01 -3.45
CA ALA A 139 -20.71 4.90 -4.89
C ALA A 139 -19.20 4.91 -5.22
N GLY A 140 -18.37 5.37 -4.28
CA GLY A 140 -16.91 5.46 -4.39
C GLY A 140 -16.16 4.16 -4.18
N LEU A 141 -16.85 3.06 -3.86
CA LEU A 141 -16.22 1.76 -3.60
C LEU A 141 -15.38 1.27 -4.78
N PHE A 142 -15.82 1.53 -6.02
CA PHE A 142 -15.04 1.23 -7.22
C PHE A 142 -13.68 1.95 -7.21
N TYR A 143 -13.68 3.23 -6.86
CA TYR A 143 -12.48 4.05 -6.78
C TYR A 143 -11.58 3.68 -5.60
N MET A 144 -12.16 3.27 -4.46
CA MET A 144 -11.40 2.68 -3.34
C MET A 144 -10.67 1.40 -3.76
N ALA A 145 -11.38 0.49 -4.44
CA ALA A 145 -10.80 -0.76 -4.91
C ALA A 145 -9.67 -0.50 -5.90
N LEU A 146 -9.85 0.45 -6.83
CA LEU A 146 -8.83 0.86 -7.79
C LEU A 146 -7.60 1.44 -7.09
N ALA A 147 -7.79 2.35 -6.13
CA ALA A 147 -6.70 2.95 -5.36
C ALA A 147 -5.91 1.91 -4.57
N ALA A 148 -6.61 1.03 -3.85
CA ALA A 148 -6.02 -0.05 -3.06
C ALA A 148 -5.23 -1.02 -3.95
N TRP A 149 -5.80 -1.40 -5.10
CA TRP A 149 -5.15 -2.28 -6.06
C TRP A 149 -3.84 -1.68 -6.60
N LEU A 150 -3.86 -0.41 -7.00
CA LEU A 150 -2.67 0.30 -7.47
C LEU A 150 -1.61 0.48 -6.36
N ALA A 151 -2.04 0.74 -5.12
CA ALA A 151 -1.17 0.87 -3.96
C ALA A 151 -0.47 -0.46 -3.62
N VAL A 152 -1.20 -1.58 -3.63
CA VAL A 152 -0.63 -2.91 -3.40
C VAL A 152 0.41 -3.27 -4.46
N ARG A 153 0.13 -2.98 -5.74
CA ARG A 153 1.12 -3.18 -6.82
C ARG A 153 2.35 -2.29 -6.66
N ALA A 154 2.17 -1.01 -6.29
CA ALA A 154 3.27 -0.08 -6.03
C ALA A 154 4.18 -0.59 -4.92
N PHE A 155 3.57 -1.03 -3.81
CA PHE A 155 4.29 -1.58 -2.67
C PHE A 155 5.08 -2.84 -3.05
N ARG A 156 4.51 -3.71 -3.89
CA ARG A 156 5.21 -4.92 -4.37
C ARG A 156 6.33 -4.62 -5.33
N LEU A 157 6.16 -3.66 -6.23
CA LEU A 157 7.25 -3.18 -7.07
C LEU A 157 8.40 -2.63 -6.23
N GLY A 158 8.11 -1.79 -5.23
CA GLY A 158 9.15 -1.28 -4.33
C GLY A 158 9.82 -2.38 -3.50
N LYS A 159 9.06 -3.38 -3.03
CA LYS A 159 9.58 -4.44 -2.16
C LYS A 159 10.27 -5.56 -2.92
N TYR A 160 9.70 -6.06 -4.01
CA TYR A 160 10.13 -7.26 -4.74
C TYR A 160 10.65 -6.95 -6.16
N GLY A 161 10.46 -5.73 -6.67
CA GLY A 161 10.84 -5.35 -8.03
C GLY A 161 9.96 -5.97 -9.13
N ASP A 162 8.83 -6.57 -8.76
CA ASP A 162 7.84 -7.16 -9.67
C ASP A 162 6.43 -6.86 -9.13
N ALA A 163 5.53 -6.46 -10.01
CA ALA A 163 4.16 -6.09 -9.68
C ALA A 163 3.21 -7.29 -9.64
N THR A 164 3.60 -8.43 -10.21
CA THR A 164 2.78 -9.64 -10.28
C THR A 164 2.84 -10.46 -8.98
N PHE A 165 1.75 -11.15 -8.64
CA PHE A 165 1.72 -12.05 -7.47
C PHE A 165 2.72 -13.21 -7.61
N ARG A 166 2.79 -13.83 -8.79
CA ARG A 166 3.69 -14.97 -9.04
C ARG A 166 5.16 -14.54 -8.99
N GLY A 167 5.54 -13.48 -9.69
CA GLY A 167 6.92 -13.00 -9.72
C GLY A 167 7.40 -12.46 -8.37
N ALA A 168 6.54 -11.74 -7.65
CA ALA A 168 6.85 -11.29 -6.29
C ALA A 168 7.05 -12.45 -5.31
N ASN A 169 6.27 -13.54 -5.42
CA ASN A 169 6.41 -14.69 -4.52
C ASN A 169 7.69 -15.50 -4.81
N ILE A 170 8.08 -15.62 -6.08
CA ILE A 170 9.35 -16.24 -6.49
C ILE A 170 10.52 -15.44 -5.90
N ARG A 171 10.57 -14.12 -6.14
CA ARG A 171 11.62 -13.26 -5.58
C ARG A 171 11.62 -13.19 -4.05
N ALA A 172 10.45 -13.26 -3.42
CA ALA A 172 10.35 -13.36 -1.96
C ALA A 172 10.97 -14.65 -1.44
N ARG A 173 10.74 -15.77 -2.14
CA ARG A 173 11.27 -17.10 -1.80
C ARG A 173 12.77 -17.17 -2.04
N GLU A 174 13.26 -16.62 -3.15
CA GLU A 174 14.69 -16.48 -3.44
C GLU A 174 15.40 -15.67 -2.35
N ARG A 175 14.87 -14.49 -1.98
CA ARG A 175 15.45 -13.72 -0.88
C ARG A 175 15.35 -14.41 0.48
N ALA A 176 14.31 -15.19 0.72
CA ALA A 176 14.21 -15.99 1.94
C ALA A 176 15.27 -17.12 1.95
N GLN A 177 15.54 -17.73 0.79
CA GLN A 177 16.59 -18.72 0.60
C GLN A 177 17.99 -18.11 0.74
N GLU A 178 18.26 -16.96 0.14
CA GLU A 178 19.52 -16.20 0.31
C GLU A 178 19.76 -15.85 1.77
N ARG A 179 18.71 -15.40 2.50
CA ARG A 179 18.82 -15.12 3.94
C ARG A 179 19.08 -16.38 4.76
N ARG A 180 18.53 -17.53 4.36
CA ARG A 180 18.81 -18.83 5.03
C ARG A 180 20.23 -19.32 4.72
N ALA A 181 20.68 -19.20 3.47
CA ALA A 181 22.03 -19.55 3.05
C ALA A 181 23.09 -18.70 3.76
N ASN A 182 22.88 -17.39 3.86
CA ASN A 182 23.78 -16.47 4.57
C ASN A 182 23.74 -16.60 6.11
N ARG A 183 22.68 -17.19 6.67
CA ARG A 183 22.64 -17.56 8.10
C ARG A 183 23.38 -18.87 8.37
N GLY A 184 23.35 -19.82 7.43
CA GLY A 184 24.08 -21.08 7.54
C GLY A 184 25.60 -20.90 7.48
N SER A 185 26.11 -19.99 6.66
CA SER A 185 27.56 -19.73 6.55
C SER A 185 28.15 -19.02 7.78
N LYS A 186 27.41 -18.09 8.42
CA LYS A 186 27.86 -17.45 9.67
C LYS A 186 27.84 -18.38 10.88
N ALA A 187 26.94 -19.38 10.91
CA ALA A 187 26.90 -20.36 11.99
C ALA A 187 28.00 -21.44 11.87
N ARG A 188 28.57 -21.64 10.68
CA ARG A 188 29.65 -22.62 10.43
C ARG A 188 31.05 -22.03 10.53
N ALA A 189 31.21 -20.71 10.37
CA ALA A 189 32.50 -20.02 10.46
C ALA A 189 33.00 -19.77 11.91
N SER A 190 32.26 -20.15 12.95
CA SER A 190 32.70 -20.06 14.35
C SER A 190 33.36 -21.33 14.90
N LYS A 191 33.63 -22.32 14.04
CA LYS A 191 34.37 -23.54 14.38
C LYS A 191 35.52 -23.77 13.39
N SER A 192 36.55 -22.93 13.46
CA SER A 192 37.89 -23.31 13.01
C SER A 192 38.81 -23.40 14.23
N PRO A 193 39.64 -24.45 14.34
CA PRO A 193 40.48 -24.70 15.49
C PRO A 193 41.66 -23.74 15.48
N ALA A 194 41.94 -23.10 16.62
CA ALA A 194 43.17 -22.35 16.82
C ALA A 194 44.33 -23.34 16.94
N SER A 195 45.27 -23.30 16.00
CA SER A 195 46.57 -23.98 16.10
C SER A 195 47.69 -23.02 15.72
N SER A 196 48.72 -22.97 16.58
CA SER A 196 50.01 -22.25 16.54
C SER A 196 49.98 -20.76 16.97
N ALA A 197 50.85 -20.25 17.85
CA ALA A 197 51.86 -20.82 18.72
C ALA A 197 52.24 -19.80 19.80
N SER A 198 52.29 -20.21 21.08
CA SER A 198 53.29 -19.73 22.03
C SER A 198 53.48 -20.79 23.12
N SER A 199 54.73 -21.20 23.27
CA SER A 199 55.20 -22.22 24.21
C SER A 199 55.15 -21.70 25.65
N GLY A 200 54.33 -22.32 26.49
CA GLY A 200 54.36 -22.21 27.95
C GLY A 200 53.95 -23.55 28.57
N PRO A 201 54.62 -24.04 29.64
CA PRO A 201 54.50 -25.44 30.05
C PRO A 201 53.25 -25.69 30.92
N ASN A 202 52.70 -26.90 30.75
CA ASN A 202 51.89 -27.65 31.71
C ASN A 202 50.57 -27.03 32.23
N ARG A 203 49.45 -27.53 31.69
CA ARG A 203 48.38 -28.18 32.46
C ARG A 203 47.36 -28.83 31.53
N THR A 204 47.27 -30.15 31.58
CA THR A 204 46.16 -30.92 31.01
C THR A 204 44.90 -30.73 31.87
N PRO A 205 43.76 -30.25 31.34
CA PRO A 205 42.50 -30.34 32.06
C PRO A 205 41.86 -31.72 31.86
N ALA A 206 41.45 -32.30 32.98
CA ALA A 206 40.99 -33.67 33.16
C ALA A 206 39.74 -34.06 32.35
N ALA A 207 39.70 -35.33 31.96
CA ALA A 207 38.50 -35.97 31.42
C ALA A 207 37.39 -36.00 32.48
N SER A 208 36.24 -35.39 32.20
CA SER A 208 35.03 -35.65 32.99
C SER A 208 33.84 -35.98 32.12
N LYS A 209 33.20 -37.08 32.53
CA LYS A 209 32.05 -37.74 31.97
C LYS A 209 30.80 -36.87 32.20
N ARG A 210 30.16 -36.38 31.14
CA ARG A 210 28.69 -36.27 31.10
C ARG A 210 28.20 -35.89 29.71
N TYR A 211 27.21 -36.65 29.26
CA TYR A 211 26.27 -36.39 28.17
C TYR A 211 26.50 -37.14 26.84
N THR A 212 26.30 -38.45 26.90
CA THR A 212 25.84 -39.27 25.77
C THR A 212 24.34 -39.04 25.52
N PRO A 213 23.91 -38.57 24.35
CA PRO A 213 22.47 -38.51 24.03
C PRO A 213 21.94 -39.92 23.76
N LYS A 214 20.88 -40.30 24.49
CA LYS A 214 20.18 -41.59 24.39
C LYS A 214 19.46 -41.67 23.04
N LYS A 215 19.90 -42.57 22.14
CA LYS A 215 19.19 -42.86 20.89
C LYS A 215 17.86 -43.54 21.22
N THR A 216 16.74 -42.96 20.76
CA THR A 216 15.46 -43.67 20.72
C THR A 216 15.35 -44.36 19.36
N ASN A 217 15.13 -45.68 19.39
CA ASN A 217 14.96 -46.52 18.22
C ASN A 217 13.46 -46.50 17.87
N ARG A 218 13.08 -46.03 16.68
CA ARG A 218 11.74 -46.25 16.15
C ARG A 218 11.84 -47.16 14.93
N ARG A 219 11.27 -48.35 15.11
CA ARG A 219 10.79 -49.26 14.08
C ARG A 219 9.68 -48.59 13.28
#